data_AF-A0A5A9ZNB9-F1
#
_entry.id   AF-A0A5A9ZNB9-F1
#
_cell.length_a   1.000
_cell.length_b   1.000
_cell.length_c   1.000
_cell.angle_alpha   90.00
_cell.angle_beta   90.00
_cell.angle_gamma   90.00
#
_symmetry.space_group_name_H-M   'P 1'
#
loop_
_entity.id
_entity.type
_entity.pdbx_description
1 polymer ?
#
loop_
_entity_poly.entity_id
_entity_poly.type
_entity_poly.pdbx_seq_one_letter_code
_entity_poly.pdbx_strand_id
1 'polypeptide(L)'
;MTTTRIRRCGETALLVDCAELSEAVSLAGRIEQWRPDAVDVVAATRTVLVTVRDAAALPGLRRRLEALLAAAHTESGRTGDAVDSGHAGHAVTIDVRYDGPDLAAVADHAGMSTETLVRTHTSITWRAAFGGFAPGFFYLVDAREVDTREVDTTEQDAAGVPSAEPALPAVPRLSSPRARVPAGSVGLADHFCAVYPGASPGGWQLLGTTDAQLWDIGQPRPALLAPGVTVRFREIGGRSR
;
A
#
# COMPACT_ATOMS: atom_id res chain seq x y z
N MET A 1 -4.47 9.55 20.21
CA MET A 1 -4.38 10.45 19.05
C MET A 1 -2.93 10.90 18.90
N THR A 2 -2.22 10.32 17.93
CA THR A 2 -0.81 10.68 17.68
C THR A 2 -0.80 12.00 16.91
N THR A 3 -0.32 13.07 17.52
CA THR A 3 -0.17 14.37 16.85
C THR A 3 0.81 14.23 15.68
N THR A 4 0.42 14.64 14.48
CA THR A 4 1.30 14.74 13.30
C THR A 4 2.52 15.59 13.64
N ARG A 5 3.72 15.02 13.47
CA ARG A 5 5.02 15.65 13.84
C ARG A 5 5.95 15.67 12.64
N ILE A 6 6.63 16.80 12.45
CA ILE A 6 7.68 16.97 11.42
C ILE A 6 9.05 16.96 12.09
N ARG A 7 9.89 15.98 11.72
CA ARG A 7 11.26 15.81 12.23
C ARG A 7 12.29 15.98 11.12
N ARG A 8 13.51 16.36 11.47
CA ARG A 8 14.65 16.21 10.56
C ARG A 8 15.01 14.74 10.43
N CYS A 9 15.39 14.32 9.23
CA CYS A 9 15.94 13.01 8.93
C CYS A 9 17.17 13.21 8.03
N GLY A 10 18.37 13.10 8.60
CA GLY A 10 19.60 13.49 7.90
C GLY A 10 19.69 15.00 7.64
N GLU A 11 20.55 15.38 6.69
CA GLU A 11 20.90 16.77 6.41
C GLU A 11 19.92 17.48 5.47
N THR A 12 19.26 16.72 4.59
CA THR A 12 18.47 17.26 3.48
C THR A 12 17.06 16.66 3.39
N ALA A 13 16.54 16.10 4.48
CA ALA A 13 15.18 15.56 4.50
C ALA A 13 14.39 15.87 5.77
N LEU A 14 13.07 15.89 5.60
CA LEU A 14 12.09 15.93 6.68
C LEU A 14 11.26 14.65 6.68
N LEU A 15 11.00 14.12 7.87
CA LEU A 15 10.12 12.98 8.10
C LEU A 15 8.85 13.49 8.78
N VAL A 16 7.70 13.19 8.18
CA VAL A 16 6.38 13.54 8.69
C VAL A 16 5.72 12.28 9.26
N ASP A 17 5.24 12.31 10.50
CA ASP A 17 4.40 11.26 11.08
C ASP A 17 2.94 11.42 10.68
N CYS A 18 2.29 10.31 10.38
CA CYS A 18 0.86 10.24 10.10
C CYS A 18 0.14 9.36 11.14
N ALA A 19 -1.12 9.69 11.40
CA ALA A 19 -2.01 8.92 12.27
C ALA A 19 -2.33 7.54 11.68
N GLU A 20 -2.40 7.43 10.36
CA GLU A 20 -2.79 6.23 9.65
C GLU A 20 -2.23 6.19 8.22
N LEU A 21 -2.43 5.05 7.54
CA LEU A 21 -1.91 4.80 6.19
C LEU A 21 -2.55 5.70 5.14
N SER A 22 -3.87 5.86 5.17
CA SER A 22 -4.64 6.74 4.28
C SER A 22 -4.09 8.16 4.29
N GLU A 23 -3.79 8.71 5.47
CA GLU A 23 -3.15 10.02 5.63
C GLU A 23 -1.75 10.04 4.99
N ALA A 24 -0.92 9.02 5.22
CA ALA A 24 0.42 8.96 4.63
C ALA A 24 0.39 8.91 3.09
N VAL A 25 -0.48 8.09 2.50
CA VAL A 25 -0.64 7.97 1.05
C VAL A 25 -1.19 9.26 0.45
N SER A 26 -2.24 9.84 1.06
CA SER A 26 -2.83 11.11 0.60
C SER A 26 -1.83 12.27 0.69
N LEU A 27 -1.11 12.37 1.82
CA LEU A 27 -0.08 13.38 2.03
C LEU A 27 1.04 13.26 0.99
N ALA A 28 1.54 12.05 0.73
CA ALA A 28 2.55 11.82 -0.28
C ALA A 28 2.07 12.23 -1.68
N GLY A 29 0.84 11.88 -2.06
CA GLY A 29 0.24 12.30 -3.32
C GLY A 29 0.14 13.82 -3.49
N ARG A 30 -0.17 14.56 -2.42
CA ARG A 30 -0.19 16.03 -2.42
C ARG A 30 1.22 16.63 -2.52
N ILE A 31 2.21 16.05 -1.84
CA ILE A 31 3.60 16.55 -1.87
C ILE A 31 4.26 16.23 -3.22
N GLU A 32 3.93 15.10 -3.86
CA GLU A 32 4.41 14.77 -5.21
C GLU A 32 3.98 15.80 -6.27
N GLN A 33 2.94 16.59 -6.01
CA GLN A 33 2.55 17.70 -6.88
C GLN A 33 3.48 18.91 -6.76
N TRP A 34 4.38 18.95 -5.77
CA TRP A 34 5.32 20.06 -5.54
C TRP A 34 6.60 19.94 -6.35
N ARG A 35 6.69 18.98 -7.27
CA ARG A 35 7.86 18.80 -8.15
C ARG A 35 8.11 20.10 -8.96
N PRO A 36 9.37 20.55 -9.09
CA PRO A 36 10.62 19.90 -8.70
C PRO A 36 11.16 20.25 -7.29
N ASP A 37 10.42 21.00 -6.46
CA ASP A 37 10.89 21.46 -5.14
C ASP A 37 11.18 20.30 -4.18
N ALA A 38 10.42 19.21 -4.29
CA ALA A 38 10.70 17.93 -3.65
C ALA A 38 11.55 17.04 -4.59
N VAL A 39 12.69 16.58 -4.09
CA VAL A 39 13.60 15.67 -4.82
C VAL A 39 13.13 14.23 -4.76
N ASP A 40 12.54 13.83 -3.64
CA ASP A 40 11.93 12.52 -3.48
C ASP A 40 10.87 12.56 -2.38
N VAL A 41 9.81 11.77 -2.56
CA VAL A 41 8.70 11.63 -1.61
C VAL A 41 8.48 10.15 -1.36
N VAL A 42 8.95 9.66 -0.22
CA VAL A 42 8.90 8.24 0.12
C VAL A 42 7.84 8.03 1.18
N ALA A 43 6.68 7.52 0.76
CA ALA A 43 5.63 7.07 1.64
C ALA A 43 5.98 5.72 2.29
N ALA A 44 5.57 5.54 3.53
CA ALA A 44 5.57 4.28 4.25
C ALA A 44 4.28 4.17 5.09
N THR A 45 4.15 3.10 5.89
CA THR A 45 2.92 2.78 6.66
C THR A 45 2.32 3.98 7.41
N ARG A 46 3.14 4.79 8.09
CA ARG A 46 2.68 5.93 8.89
C ARG A 46 3.63 7.12 8.84
N THR A 47 4.44 7.20 7.78
CA THR A 47 5.40 8.28 7.63
C THR A 47 5.57 8.66 6.18
N VAL A 48 5.87 9.93 5.92
CA VAL A 48 6.32 10.41 4.61
C VAL A 48 7.69 11.07 4.77
N LEU A 49 8.70 10.56 4.07
CA LEU A 49 10.01 11.20 3.98
C LEU A 49 10.04 12.11 2.74
N VAL A 50 10.39 13.37 2.92
CA VAL A 50 10.53 14.34 1.83
C VAL A 50 11.97 14.81 1.79
N THR A 51 12.63 14.60 0.65
CA THR A 51 14.02 15.02 0.43
C THR A 51 14.09 16.26 -0.44
N VAL A 52 15.10 17.10 -0.20
CA VAL A 52 15.42 18.30 -0.99
C VAL A 52 16.88 18.25 -1.42
N ARG A 53 17.26 19.03 -2.44
CA ARG A 53 18.66 19.06 -2.94
C ARG A 53 19.60 19.73 -1.95
N ASP A 54 19.12 20.78 -1.29
CA ASP A 54 19.92 21.68 -0.45
C ASP A 54 19.26 21.80 0.93
N ALA A 55 20.06 21.66 1.98
CA ALA A 55 19.62 21.85 3.37
C ALA A 55 19.04 23.25 3.62
N ALA A 56 19.43 24.26 2.85
CA ALA A 56 18.87 25.62 2.90
C ALA A 56 17.36 25.66 2.57
N ALA A 57 16.84 24.68 1.83
CA ALA A 57 15.42 24.58 1.50
C ALA A 57 14.56 24.02 2.65
N LEU A 58 15.16 23.40 3.68
CA LEU A 58 14.43 22.74 4.77
C LEU A 58 13.47 23.66 5.55
N PRO A 59 13.82 24.92 5.91
CA PRO A 59 12.87 25.79 6.60
C PRO A 59 11.64 26.12 5.74
N GLY A 60 11.83 26.31 4.43
CA GLY A 60 10.74 26.57 3.48
C GLY A 60 9.84 25.35 3.32
N LEU A 61 10.45 24.16 3.15
CA LEU A 61 9.72 22.89 3.08
C LEU A 61 8.90 22.64 4.35
N ARG A 62 9.50 22.83 5.54
CA ARG A 62 8.80 22.67 6.82
C ARG A 62 7.55 23.55 6.88
N ARG A 63 7.67 24.84 6.56
CA ARG A 63 6.52 25.76 6.58
C ARG A 63 5.42 25.32 5.61
N ARG A 64 5.78 24.83 4.42
CA ARG A 64 4.82 24.33 3.42
C ARG A 64 4.10 23.06 3.90
N LEU A 65 4.83 22.14 4.54
CA LEU A 65 4.26 20.94 5.16
C LEU A 65 3.32 21.31 6.32
N GLU A 66 3.72 22.24 7.20
CA GLU A 66 2.88 22.73 8.30
C GLU A 66 1.57 23.34 7.77
N ALA A 67 1.65 24.15 6.71
CA ALA A 67 0.47 24.72 6.06
C ALA A 67 -0.43 23.65 5.43
N LEU A 68 0.15 22.64 4.77
CA LEU A 68 -0.59 21.54 4.16
C LEU A 68 -1.34 20.72 5.20
N LEU A 69 -0.68 20.39 6.31
CA LEU A 69 -1.26 19.65 7.42
C LEU A 69 -2.37 20.44 8.10
N ALA A 70 -2.18 21.75 8.32
CA ALA A 70 -3.22 22.62 8.88
C ALA A 70 -4.46 22.72 7.96
N ALA A 71 -4.25 22.79 6.64
CA ALA A 71 -5.33 22.78 5.67
C ALA A 71 -6.13 21.47 5.70
N ALA A 72 -5.44 20.32 5.74
CA ALA A 72 -6.08 19.00 5.84
C ALA A 72 -6.99 18.87 7.07
N HIS A 73 -6.57 19.39 8.23
CA HIS A 73 -7.39 19.40 9.45
C HIS A 73 -8.64 20.29 9.33
N THR A 74 -8.59 21.32 8.48
CA THR A 74 -9.72 22.24 8.23
C THR A 74 -10.69 21.67 7.19
N GLU A 75 -10.16 21.00 6.17
CA GLU A 75 -10.89 20.28 5.12
C GLU A 75 -11.63 19.05 5.69
N SER A 76 -11.14 18.41 6.75
CA SER A 76 -11.90 17.39 7.50
C SER A 76 -13.22 17.91 8.10
N GLY A 77 -13.49 19.23 8.06
CA GLY A 77 -14.78 19.84 8.41
C GLY A 77 -15.61 20.38 7.22
N ARG A 78 -15.11 20.30 5.97
CA ARG A 78 -15.86 20.66 4.75
C ARG A 78 -15.53 19.69 3.63
N THR A 79 -16.52 18.88 3.29
CA THR A 79 -16.53 17.99 2.13
C THR A 79 -16.33 18.78 0.84
N GLY A 80 -15.45 18.27 -0.03
CA GLY A 80 -15.28 18.73 -1.41
C GLY A 80 -13.89 19.28 -1.73
N ASP A 81 -12.99 18.42 -2.21
CA ASP A 81 -12.69 18.39 -3.64
C ASP A 81 -11.79 17.19 -3.97
N ALA A 82 -12.22 16.43 -4.98
CA ALA A 82 -11.54 15.25 -5.45
C ALA A 82 -10.34 15.64 -6.33
N VAL A 83 -9.14 15.28 -5.91
CA VAL A 83 -7.97 15.30 -6.79
C VAL A 83 -8.07 14.09 -7.72
N ASP A 84 -8.42 14.38 -8.98
CA ASP A 84 -8.44 13.43 -10.08
C ASP A 84 -7.04 12.78 -10.22
N SER A 85 -6.96 11.53 -9.78
CA SER A 85 -5.75 10.72 -9.90
C SER A 85 -5.75 10.10 -11.29
N GLY A 86 -4.98 10.70 -12.20
CA GLY A 86 -4.83 10.34 -13.62
C GLY A 86 -4.30 8.94 -13.96
N HIS A 87 -4.69 7.90 -13.21
CA HIS A 87 -4.45 6.49 -13.49
C HIS A 87 -5.76 5.67 -13.61
N ALA A 88 -6.90 6.34 -13.79
CA ALA A 88 -8.15 5.68 -14.16
C ALA A 88 -7.99 5.02 -15.55
N GLY A 89 -7.74 3.71 -15.59
CA GLY A 89 -7.76 3.01 -16.86
C GLY A 89 -7.60 1.49 -16.82
N HIS A 90 -6.67 0.94 -16.04
CA HIS A 90 -6.45 -0.52 -16.10
C HIS A 90 -5.95 -1.09 -14.77
N ALA A 91 -6.74 -2.00 -14.19
CA ALA A 91 -6.29 -2.82 -13.08
C ALA A 91 -5.27 -3.85 -13.59
N VAL A 92 -4.15 -4.01 -12.88
CA VAL A 92 -3.17 -5.06 -13.17
C VAL A 92 -3.68 -6.37 -12.58
N THR A 93 -3.91 -7.38 -13.42
CA THR A 93 -4.23 -8.73 -12.94
C THR A 93 -2.97 -9.56 -12.80
N ILE A 94 -2.77 -10.17 -11.63
CA ILE A 94 -1.65 -11.07 -11.33
C ILE A 94 -2.22 -12.48 -11.15
N ASP A 95 -1.77 -13.40 -12.00
CA ASP A 95 -2.13 -14.81 -11.91
C ASP A 95 -1.32 -15.51 -10.82
N VAL A 96 -2.00 -16.21 -9.92
CA VAL A 96 -1.40 -16.83 -8.74
C VAL A 96 -1.77 -18.30 -8.66
N ARG A 97 -0.76 -19.15 -8.50
CA ARG A 97 -0.93 -20.50 -8.02
C ARG A 97 -0.87 -20.46 -6.49
N TYR A 98 -1.96 -20.82 -5.81
CA TYR A 98 -2.01 -20.83 -4.34
C TYR A 98 -1.39 -22.12 -3.77
N ASP A 99 -0.07 -22.22 -3.89
CA ASP A 99 0.77 -23.34 -3.45
C ASP A 99 1.77 -22.95 -2.35
N GLY A 100 1.54 -21.81 -1.70
CA GLY A 100 2.47 -21.26 -0.72
C GLY A 100 2.54 -22.11 0.55
N PRO A 101 3.73 -22.19 1.18
CA PRO A 101 3.96 -23.03 2.35
C PRO A 101 3.14 -22.60 3.58
N ASP A 102 2.68 -21.34 3.64
CA ASP A 102 1.95 -20.81 4.79
C ASP A 102 0.44 -20.72 4.54
N LEU A 103 -0.04 -21.11 3.35
CA LEU A 103 -1.45 -20.94 2.96
C LEU A 103 -2.42 -21.56 3.98
N ALA A 104 -2.13 -22.79 4.43
CA ALA A 104 -2.95 -23.47 5.42
C ALA A 104 -2.90 -22.77 6.79
N ALA A 105 -1.71 -22.37 7.25
CA ALA A 105 -1.55 -21.70 8.54
C ALA A 105 -2.23 -20.32 8.56
N VAL A 106 -2.20 -19.59 7.44
CA VAL A 106 -2.93 -18.32 7.31
C VAL A 106 -4.44 -18.55 7.30
N ALA A 107 -4.91 -19.61 6.64
CA ALA A 107 -6.33 -19.94 6.63
C ALA A 107 -6.84 -20.27 8.05
N ASP A 108 -6.08 -21.08 8.78
CA ASP A 108 -6.37 -21.43 10.18
C ASP A 108 -6.39 -20.17 11.07
N HIS A 109 -5.40 -19.28 10.93
CA HIS A 109 -5.35 -18.00 11.65
C HIS A 109 -6.57 -17.12 11.34
N ALA A 110 -7.03 -17.11 10.09
CA ALA A 110 -8.21 -16.37 9.68
C ALA A 110 -9.54 -17.05 10.06
N GLY A 111 -9.51 -18.26 10.61
CA GLY A 111 -10.72 -19.05 10.90
C GLY A 111 -11.46 -19.50 9.63
N MET A 112 -10.75 -19.70 8.52
CA MET A 112 -11.30 -20.02 7.21
C MET A 112 -10.72 -21.33 6.66
N SER A 113 -11.41 -21.96 5.71
CA SER A 113 -10.76 -22.98 4.86
C SER A 113 -9.77 -22.31 3.90
N THR A 114 -8.78 -23.07 3.40
CA THR A 114 -7.86 -22.58 2.36
C THR A 114 -8.61 -22.09 1.12
N GLU A 115 -9.63 -22.80 0.67
CA GLU A 115 -10.49 -22.38 -0.45
C GLU A 115 -11.20 -21.05 -0.17
N THR A 116 -11.71 -20.87 1.05
CA THR A 116 -12.36 -19.61 1.45
C THR A 116 -11.34 -18.48 1.52
N LEU A 117 -10.15 -18.71 2.07
CA LEU A 117 -9.07 -17.73 2.08
C LEU A 117 -8.69 -17.29 0.67
N VAL A 118 -8.51 -18.24 -0.26
CA VAL A 118 -8.18 -17.94 -1.67
C VAL A 118 -9.29 -17.13 -2.34
N ARG A 119 -10.56 -17.53 -2.15
CA ARG A 119 -11.71 -16.80 -2.68
C ARG A 119 -11.81 -15.38 -2.11
N THR A 120 -11.53 -15.21 -0.83
CA THR A 120 -11.50 -13.88 -0.19
C THR A 120 -10.33 -13.05 -0.70
N HIS A 121 -9.12 -13.60 -0.78
CA HIS A 121 -7.94 -12.87 -1.27
C HIS A 121 -8.11 -12.39 -2.72
N THR A 122 -8.73 -13.21 -3.58
CA THR A 122 -8.99 -12.88 -4.99
C THR A 122 -10.17 -11.92 -5.19
N SER A 123 -11.11 -11.83 -4.24
CA SER A 123 -12.24 -10.89 -4.33
C SER A 123 -11.84 -9.45 -3.99
N ILE A 124 -10.76 -9.27 -3.22
CA ILE A 124 -10.25 -7.95 -2.82
C ILE A 124 -9.81 -7.14 -4.03
N THR A 125 -10.17 -5.86 -4.00
CA THR A 125 -9.55 -4.85 -4.88
C THR A 125 -8.31 -4.35 -4.18
N TRP A 126 -7.12 -4.72 -4.65
CA TRP A 126 -5.89 -4.27 -4.00
C TRP A 126 -5.45 -2.92 -4.58
N ARG A 127 -4.91 -2.04 -3.73
CA ARG A 127 -4.28 -0.77 -4.12
C ARG A 127 -2.81 -0.82 -3.75
N ALA A 128 -1.92 -0.51 -4.70
CA ALA A 128 -0.52 -0.29 -4.41
C ALA A 128 -0.36 1.02 -3.61
N ALA A 129 -0.19 0.92 -2.29
CA ALA A 129 -0.12 2.07 -1.41
C ALA A 129 1.22 2.82 -1.57
N PHE A 130 2.33 2.09 -1.49
CA PHE A 130 3.68 2.63 -1.66
C PHE A 130 4.67 1.55 -2.09
N GLY A 131 5.75 1.96 -2.75
CA GLY A 131 6.89 1.10 -3.10
C GLY A 131 7.98 1.15 -2.02
N GLY A 132 8.74 0.07 -1.85
CA GLY A 132 9.82 0.02 -0.86
C GLY A 132 10.43 -1.37 -0.77
N PHE A 133 11.32 -1.61 0.21
CA PHE A 133 12.04 -2.88 0.44
C PHE A 133 13.02 -3.29 -0.67
N ALA A 134 12.56 -3.44 -1.91
CA ALA A 134 13.37 -3.78 -3.08
C ALA A 134 12.75 -3.16 -4.35
N PRO A 135 13.52 -2.97 -5.44
CA PRO A 135 12.98 -2.53 -6.72
C PRO A 135 11.81 -3.42 -7.18
N GLY A 136 10.65 -2.80 -7.47
CA GLY A 136 9.44 -3.50 -7.89
C GLY A 136 8.59 -4.12 -6.75
N PHE A 137 9.02 -4.00 -5.49
CA PHE A 137 8.21 -4.44 -4.35
C PHE A 137 7.25 -3.33 -3.92
N PHE A 138 5.95 -3.63 -3.93
CA PHE A 138 4.89 -2.71 -3.54
C PHE A 138 4.06 -3.31 -2.42
N TYR A 139 3.76 -2.46 -1.43
CA TYR A 139 2.85 -2.78 -0.34
C TYR A 139 1.43 -2.53 -0.86
N LEU A 140 0.69 -3.61 -1.02
CA LEU A 140 -0.70 -3.60 -1.43
C LEU A 140 -1.60 -3.62 -0.20
N VAL A 141 -2.68 -2.86 -0.25
CA VAL A 141 -3.73 -2.85 0.79
C VAL A 141 -5.10 -3.04 0.16
N ASP A 142 -6.10 -3.37 0.95
CA ASP A 142 -7.47 -3.33 0.47
C ASP A 142 -7.78 -1.89 0.04
N ALA A 143 -8.28 -1.70 -1.18
CA ALA A 143 -8.56 -0.36 -1.70
C ALA A 143 -9.51 0.42 -0.80
N ARG A 144 -10.37 -0.26 -0.03
CA ARG A 144 -11.28 0.38 0.95
C ARG A 144 -10.55 1.09 2.10
N GLU A 145 -9.28 0.75 2.36
CA GLU A 145 -8.46 1.40 3.40
C GLU A 145 -7.92 2.76 2.97
N VAL A 146 -7.83 3.02 1.66
CA VAL A 146 -7.14 4.20 1.11
C VAL A 146 -7.95 4.97 0.08
N ASP A 147 -8.92 4.34 -0.58
CA ASP A 147 -9.87 5.01 -1.45
C ASP A 147 -10.97 5.61 -0.56
N THR A 148 -10.88 6.89 -0.25
CA THR A 148 -11.95 7.66 0.42
C THR A 148 -13.12 7.96 -0.53
N ARG A 149 -13.40 7.09 -1.52
CA ARG A 149 -14.59 7.24 -2.35
C ARG A 149 -15.78 6.92 -1.47
N GLU A 150 -16.60 7.94 -1.22
CA GLU A 150 -17.96 7.77 -0.74
C GLU A 150 -18.58 6.61 -1.51
N VAL A 151 -18.97 5.56 -0.77
CA VAL A 151 -20.02 4.69 -1.28
C VAL A 151 -21.17 5.64 -1.53
N ASP A 152 -21.60 5.77 -2.78
CA ASP A 152 -22.81 6.50 -3.14
C ASP A 152 -24.00 5.73 -2.53
N THR A 153 -24.17 5.87 -1.21
CA THR A 153 -25.30 5.34 -0.47
C THR A 153 -26.42 6.35 -0.62
N THR A 154 -26.99 6.44 -1.83
CA THR A 154 -28.41 6.76 -1.95
C THR A 154 -29.21 5.55 -1.45
N GLU A 155 -29.13 5.33 -0.14
CA GLU A 155 -30.04 4.56 0.72
C GLU A 155 -29.43 4.60 2.12
N GLN A 156 -29.73 5.69 2.82
CA GLN A 156 -29.50 5.87 4.25
C GLN A 156 -30.30 4.82 5.03
N ASP A 157 -29.60 3.92 5.71
CA ASP A 157 -29.99 3.51 7.05
C ASP A 157 -28.95 4.01 8.04
N ALA A 158 -29.46 4.74 9.04
CA ALA A 158 -28.72 5.57 9.97
C ALA A 158 -27.97 4.73 11.01
N ALA A 159 -26.66 4.56 10.83
CA ALA A 159 -25.66 4.40 11.88
C ALA A 159 -24.30 4.70 11.23
N GLY A 160 -23.45 5.51 11.86
CA GLY A 160 -22.13 5.84 11.34
C GLY A 160 -21.39 4.57 10.90
N VAL A 161 -21.24 4.40 9.58
CA VAL A 161 -20.59 3.23 9.00
C VAL A 161 -19.09 3.38 9.30
N PRO A 162 -18.47 2.53 10.14
CA PRO A 162 -17.03 2.54 10.28
C PRO A 162 -16.41 2.22 8.92
N SER A 163 -15.26 2.82 8.62
CA SER A 163 -14.39 2.45 7.49
C SER A 163 -14.51 0.96 7.21
N ALA A 164 -14.98 0.59 6.01
CA ALA A 164 -15.44 -0.77 5.73
C ALA A 164 -14.37 -1.79 6.16
N GLU A 165 -14.72 -2.72 7.05
CA GLU A 165 -13.76 -3.66 7.62
C GLU A 165 -12.99 -4.41 6.52
N PRO A 166 -11.67 -4.57 6.65
CA PRO A 166 -10.85 -5.28 5.68
C PRO A 166 -11.37 -6.72 5.53
N ALA A 167 -11.33 -7.25 4.30
CA ALA A 167 -11.95 -8.54 4.00
C ALA A 167 -11.14 -9.71 4.59
N LEU A 168 -9.87 -9.47 4.91
CA LEU A 168 -9.00 -10.39 5.62
C LEU A 168 -8.61 -9.80 6.98
N PRO A 169 -8.54 -10.62 8.03
CA PRO A 169 -7.95 -10.19 9.29
C PRO A 169 -6.45 -9.92 9.12
N ALA A 170 -5.88 -9.12 10.02
CA ALA A 170 -4.43 -8.88 10.04
C ALA A 170 -3.66 -10.19 10.25
N VAL A 171 -2.71 -10.47 9.37
CA VAL A 171 -1.91 -11.70 9.38
C VAL A 171 -0.54 -11.44 10.02
N PRO A 172 -0.16 -12.10 11.11
CA PRO A 172 1.13 -11.83 11.74
C PRO A 172 2.30 -12.21 10.81
N ARG A 173 3.41 -11.48 10.93
CA ARG A 173 4.69 -11.91 10.36
C ARG A 173 5.15 -13.19 11.03
N LEU A 174 5.99 -13.95 10.32
CA LEU A 174 6.76 -15.03 10.93
C LEU A 174 7.60 -14.49 12.10
N SER A 175 7.71 -15.29 13.16
CA SER A 175 8.56 -14.98 14.31
C SER A 175 10.04 -14.87 13.94
N SER A 176 10.46 -15.68 12.95
CA SER A 176 11.80 -15.63 12.36
C SER A 176 11.69 -15.52 10.84
N PRO A 177 12.32 -14.51 10.21
CA PRO A 177 12.31 -14.38 8.75
C PRO A 177 12.97 -15.59 8.07
N ARG A 178 12.45 -15.95 6.89
CA ARG A 178 13.14 -16.89 5.99
C ARG A 178 14.43 -16.25 5.51
N ALA A 179 15.50 -17.03 5.49
CA ALA A 179 16.76 -16.63 4.87
C ALA A 179 16.59 -16.36 3.36
N ARG A 180 15.64 -17.05 2.72
CA ARG A 180 15.32 -16.89 1.30
C ARG A 180 13.84 -17.16 1.02
N VAL A 181 13.18 -16.16 0.46
CA VAL A 181 11.87 -16.20 -0.19
C VAL A 181 12.11 -16.18 -1.71
N PRO A 182 11.52 -17.10 -2.49
CA PRO A 182 11.65 -17.10 -3.94
C PRO A 182 11.06 -15.83 -4.61
N ALA A 183 11.60 -15.45 -5.76
CA ALA A 183 10.96 -14.47 -6.63
C ALA A 183 9.57 -14.95 -7.05
N GLY A 184 8.62 -14.04 -7.22
CA GLY A 184 7.23 -14.35 -7.54
C GLY A 184 6.41 -14.85 -6.36
N SER A 185 6.96 -14.91 -5.14
CA SER A 185 6.16 -15.30 -3.97
C SER A 185 5.13 -14.23 -3.65
N VAL A 186 3.87 -14.65 -3.48
CA VAL A 186 2.76 -13.79 -3.01
C VAL A 186 2.65 -13.98 -1.50
N GLY A 187 2.67 -12.89 -0.74
CA GLY A 187 2.64 -12.97 0.71
C GLY A 187 1.78 -11.93 1.40
N LEU A 188 1.39 -12.25 2.64
CA LEU A 188 0.68 -11.38 3.56
C LEU A 188 1.51 -11.06 4.81
N ALA A 189 1.38 -9.83 5.30
CA ALA A 189 1.85 -9.42 6.62
C ALA A 189 1.09 -8.18 7.09
N ASP A 190 0.56 -8.25 8.31
CA ASP A 190 -0.43 -7.31 8.83
C ASP A 190 -1.65 -7.27 7.88
N HIS A 191 -2.13 -6.10 7.51
CA HIS A 191 -3.12 -5.87 6.46
C HIS A 191 -2.52 -5.81 5.04
N PHE A 192 -1.20 -5.96 4.89
CA PHE A 192 -0.54 -5.83 3.59
C PHE A 192 -0.50 -7.15 2.81
N CYS A 193 -0.62 -7.03 1.49
CA CYS A 193 -0.23 -8.03 0.50
C CYS A 193 0.94 -7.52 -0.35
N ALA A 194 1.78 -8.41 -0.87
CA ALA A 194 2.85 -8.06 -1.78
C ALA A 194 3.28 -9.26 -2.61
N VAL A 195 3.94 -8.98 -3.75
CA VAL A 195 4.67 -9.97 -4.53
C VAL A 195 6.16 -9.67 -4.44
N TYR A 196 6.95 -10.67 -4.07
CA TYR A 196 8.42 -10.55 -4.02
C TYR A 196 8.98 -10.48 -5.45
N PRO A 197 9.59 -9.36 -5.89
CA PRO A 197 10.05 -9.20 -7.28
C PRO A 197 11.31 -10.02 -7.58
N GLY A 198 12.08 -10.35 -6.55
CA GLY A 198 13.32 -11.12 -6.63
C GLY A 198 13.50 -11.98 -5.38
N ALA A 199 14.47 -12.91 -5.41
CA ALA A 199 14.75 -13.73 -4.25
C ALA A 199 15.45 -12.91 -3.15
N SER A 200 14.87 -12.88 -1.96
CA SER A 200 15.38 -12.09 -0.82
C SER A 200 15.02 -12.75 0.51
N PRO A 201 15.68 -12.39 1.64
CA PRO A 201 15.14 -12.72 2.95
C PRO A 201 13.75 -12.10 3.14
N GLY A 202 12.89 -12.71 3.96
CA GLY A 202 11.53 -12.20 4.17
C GLY A 202 10.77 -12.91 5.28
N GLY A 203 10.00 -12.16 6.06
CA GLY A 203 9.21 -12.67 7.19
C GLY A 203 7.70 -12.67 6.95
N TRP A 204 7.26 -12.54 5.70
CA TRP A 204 5.83 -12.56 5.36
C TRP A 204 5.34 -13.99 5.19
N GLN A 205 4.06 -14.21 5.48
CA GLN A 205 3.40 -15.49 5.25
C GLN A 205 3.12 -15.64 3.75
N LEU A 206 3.57 -16.74 3.15
CA LEU A 206 3.52 -16.96 1.70
C LEU A 206 2.29 -17.79 1.33
N LEU A 207 1.41 -17.22 0.50
CA LEU A 207 0.16 -17.83 0.04
C LEU A 207 0.31 -18.62 -1.26
N GLY A 208 1.25 -18.22 -2.11
CA GLY A 208 1.37 -18.78 -3.45
C GLY A 208 2.50 -18.17 -4.26
N THR A 209 2.49 -18.49 -5.54
CA THR A 209 3.52 -18.08 -6.50
C THR A 209 2.89 -17.52 -7.77
N THR A 210 3.59 -16.58 -8.41
CA THR A 210 3.24 -16.00 -9.71
C THR A 210 4.45 -15.96 -10.63
N ASP A 211 4.20 -16.06 -11.93
CA ASP A 211 5.19 -15.85 -12.99
C ASP A 211 5.21 -14.39 -13.47
N ALA A 212 4.39 -13.51 -12.88
CA ALA A 212 4.39 -12.10 -13.22
C ALA A 212 5.76 -11.46 -12.97
N GLN A 213 6.22 -10.64 -13.93
CA GLN A 213 7.48 -9.93 -13.82
C GLN A 213 7.25 -8.53 -13.21
N LEU A 214 7.55 -8.40 -11.91
CA LEU A 214 7.28 -7.17 -11.14
C LEU A 214 8.33 -6.08 -11.39
N TRP A 215 9.54 -6.48 -11.79
CA TRP A 215 10.67 -5.61 -12.06
C TRP A 215 11.46 -6.08 -13.29
N ASP A 216 11.74 -5.16 -14.20
CA ASP A 216 12.60 -5.37 -15.37
C ASP A 216 13.36 -4.09 -15.74
N ILE A 217 14.67 -4.07 -15.52
CA ILE A 217 15.49 -2.90 -15.86
C ILE A 217 15.55 -2.62 -17.38
N GLY A 218 15.25 -3.62 -18.21
CA GLY A 218 15.20 -3.47 -19.67
C GLY A 218 13.96 -2.76 -20.20
N GLN A 219 12.93 -2.55 -19.37
CA GLN A 219 11.67 -1.93 -19.78
C GLN A 219 11.69 -0.40 -19.59
N PRO A 220 10.99 0.36 -20.45
CA PRO A 220 10.84 1.82 -20.26
C PRO A 220 10.17 2.21 -18.93
N ARG A 221 9.33 1.33 -18.39
CA ARG A 221 8.78 1.41 -17.03
C ARG A 221 9.23 0.16 -16.27
N PRO A 222 10.35 0.22 -15.53
CA PRO A 222 10.93 -0.97 -14.94
C PRO A 222 10.05 -1.69 -13.92
N ALA A 223 9.25 -0.94 -13.17
CA ALA A 223 8.29 -1.52 -12.24
C ALA A 223 6.94 -1.74 -12.92
N LEU A 224 6.37 -2.94 -12.73
CA LEU A 224 5.00 -3.24 -13.18
C LEU A 224 3.95 -2.39 -12.44
N LEU A 225 4.22 -2.12 -11.17
CA LEU A 225 3.33 -1.38 -10.29
C LEU A 225 3.90 0.01 -9.99
N ALA A 226 3.02 0.94 -9.65
CA ALA A 226 3.33 2.27 -9.16
C ALA A 226 2.34 2.61 -8.02
N PRO A 227 2.65 3.57 -7.14
CA PRO A 227 1.70 4.01 -6.13
C PRO A 227 0.37 4.43 -6.79
N GLY A 228 -0.74 4.02 -6.20
CA GLY A 228 -2.07 4.28 -6.74
C GLY A 228 -2.59 3.24 -7.75
N VAL A 229 -1.77 2.30 -8.25
CA VAL A 229 -2.25 1.26 -9.20
C VAL A 229 -3.22 0.29 -8.52
N THR A 230 -4.33 -0.05 -9.21
CA THR A 230 -5.23 -1.14 -8.79
C THR A 230 -4.65 -2.49 -9.21
N VAL A 231 -4.63 -3.45 -8.29
CA VAL A 231 -4.20 -4.83 -8.51
C VAL A 231 -5.36 -5.79 -8.23
N ARG A 232 -5.50 -6.83 -9.04
CA ARG A 232 -6.42 -7.95 -8.84
C ARG A 232 -5.61 -9.24 -8.89
N PHE A 233 -5.88 -10.18 -7.99
CA PHE A 233 -5.29 -11.52 -8.06
C PHE A 233 -6.30 -12.49 -8.66
N ARG A 234 -5.83 -13.35 -9.57
CA ARG A 234 -6.64 -14.42 -10.17
C ARG A 234 -5.99 -15.76 -9.87
N GLU A 235 -6.77 -16.69 -9.32
CA GLU A 235 -6.29 -18.06 -9.12
C GLU A 235 -6.08 -18.77 -10.46
N ILE A 236 -4.95 -19.48 -10.59
CA ILE A 236 -4.68 -20.39 -11.70
C ILE A 236 -4.28 -21.77 -11.18
N GLY A 237 -4.63 -22.82 -11.92
CA GLY A 237 -4.19 -24.19 -11.63
C GLY A 237 -4.87 -24.86 -10.42
N GLY A 238 -6.06 -24.42 -10.01
CA GLY A 238 -6.88 -25.09 -9.01
C GLY A 238 -7.16 -26.55 -9.39
N ARG A 239 -7.14 -27.45 -8.40
CA ARG A 239 -7.37 -28.90 -8.60
C ARG A 239 -8.66 -29.11 -9.39
N SER A 240 -8.56 -29.82 -10.52
CA SER A 240 -9.73 -30.49 -11.08
C SER A 240 -10.29 -31.43 -10.01
N ARG A 241 -11.62 -31.38 -9.85
CA ARG A 241 -12.41 -32.12 -8.86
C ARG A 241 -12.00 -33.58 -8.69
#